data_AF-W2URN5-F1
#
_entry.id   AF-W2URN5-F1
#
_cell.length_a   1.000
_cell.length_b   1.000
_cell.length_c   1.000
_cell.angle_alpha   90.00
_cell.angle_beta   90.00
_cell.angle_gamma   90.00
#
_symmetry.space_group_name_H-M   'P 1'
#
loop_
_entity.id
_entity.type
_entity.pdbx_description
1 polymer ?
#
loop_
_entity_poly.entity_id
_entity_poly.type
_entity_poly.pdbx_seq_one_letter_code
_entity_poly.pdbx_strand_id
1 'polypeptide(L)'
;MEEKANNTNQEDKVQEEKINQSTDKVKKDFSGLLGSLKTFLADLLDIRGNTDQETTIDEIKGDIAFKGHTSWILICSIFIASVGLNANSTAVVIGAMLISPLMGPILGMGMSLAINDIDTLRRSVKNFLVMVVLSVLTAFLFFKLFPLRDESSELLARTAPDIRDVLIAFFGGLALVIARAKKGTIASVIFGVAIATALMPPLCTVGFGLAIWNLQYAGGAMYLFIINTIFIGLATFLVLKILRFPMVRYANSARRRFIARVASIVAIIVIVPALFTFYNVWQESMFKKNANSFINEKVKTYQFSDQGYFLDKYNTIEYNGGDNPIIELVFGGGESIPDNVIQTWRTQMATYPYLENATLEIKGGKDDSEEKFKYVSELYESKKREMETKDQRISVLENELEKLSMYAYNQIPFAEISKEAKINYQNLEEFAFAFQMKTNYQKTDTIPVFYVKMKKTATASKELEKMKEWLKVRTNNTKVEVKQVN
;
A
#
# COMPACT_ATOMS: atom_id res chain seq x y z
N MET A 1 -34.23 67.48 -42.88
CA MET A 1 -33.44 66.22 -42.74
C MET A 1 -32.33 66.34 -41.70
N GLU A 2 -31.97 67.53 -41.21
CA GLU A 2 -30.89 67.70 -40.22
C GLU A 2 -31.33 67.56 -38.74
N GLU A 3 -32.60 67.77 -38.41
CA GLU A 3 -33.09 67.65 -37.01
C GLU A 3 -33.17 66.20 -36.49
N LYS A 4 -33.39 65.22 -37.38
CA LYS A 4 -33.44 63.80 -36.97
C LYS A 4 -32.05 63.19 -36.73
N ALA A 5 -31.00 63.72 -37.37
CA ALA A 5 -29.64 63.21 -37.21
C ALA A 5 -28.95 63.70 -35.92
N ASN A 6 -29.35 64.85 -35.39
CA ASN A 6 -28.80 65.38 -34.13
C ASN A 6 -29.39 64.73 -32.88
N ASN A 7 -30.64 64.25 -32.92
CA ASN A 7 -31.24 63.52 -31.79
C ASN A 7 -30.66 62.10 -31.64
N THR A 8 -30.34 61.40 -32.74
CA THR A 8 -29.77 60.04 -32.67
C THR A 8 -28.37 60.05 -32.04
N ASN A 9 -27.53 61.04 -32.36
CA ASN A 9 -26.18 61.18 -31.79
C ASN A 9 -26.17 61.55 -30.29
N GLN A 10 -27.23 62.18 -29.76
CA GLN A 10 -27.36 62.44 -28.32
C GLN A 10 -27.90 61.22 -27.57
N GLU A 11 -28.83 60.47 -28.16
CA GLU A 11 -29.35 59.22 -27.57
C GLU A 11 -28.26 58.14 -27.50
N ASP A 12 -27.42 58.00 -28.53
CA ASP A 12 -26.31 57.04 -28.56
C ASP A 12 -25.23 57.36 -27.51
N LYS A 13 -24.89 58.64 -27.31
CA LYS A 13 -23.93 59.05 -26.26
C LYS A 13 -24.46 58.83 -24.85
N VAL A 14 -25.76 59.07 -24.63
CA VAL A 14 -26.41 58.80 -23.32
C VAL A 14 -26.52 57.30 -23.06
N GLN A 15 -26.68 56.47 -24.10
CA GLN A 15 -26.62 55.02 -24.00
C GLN A 15 -25.21 54.50 -23.71
N GLU A 16 -24.18 55.01 -24.40
CA GLU A 16 -22.78 54.65 -24.13
C GLU A 16 -22.33 55.02 -22.71
N GLU A 17 -22.69 56.21 -22.21
CA GLU A 17 -22.39 56.61 -20.83
C GLU A 17 -23.13 55.73 -19.80
N LYS A 18 -24.38 55.34 -20.06
CA LYS A 18 -25.13 54.41 -19.19
C LYS A 18 -24.55 53.00 -19.20
N ILE A 19 -24.07 52.52 -20.35
CA ILE A 19 -23.40 51.21 -20.51
C ILE A 19 -22.03 51.22 -19.83
N ASN A 20 -21.27 52.31 -19.92
CA ASN A 20 -20.00 52.44 -19.22
C ASN A 20 -20.20 52.52 -17.69
N GLN A 21 -21.20 53.27 -17.22
CA GLN A 21 -21.55 53.33 -15.80
C GLN A 21 -22.07 51.99 -15.25
N SER A 22 -22.83 51.21 -16.04
CA SER A 22 -23.29 49.87 -15.63
C SER A 22 -22.13 48.87 -15.61
N THR A 23 -21.22 48.94 -16.58
CA THR A 23 -20.02 48.10 -16.65
C THR A 23 -19.06 48.41 -15.49
N ASP A 24 -18.90 49.68 -15.13
CA ASP A 24 -18.07 50.10 -13.99
C ASP A 24 -18.71 49.72 -12.65
N LYS A 25 -20.05 49.78 -12.53
CA LYS A 25 -20.76 49.24 -11.35
C LYS A 25 -20.58 47.73 -11.23
N VAL A 26 -20.71 46.98 -12.32
CA VAL A 26 -20.50 45.52 -12.34
C VAL A 26 -19.05 45.16 -11.99
N LYS A 27 -18.05 45.90 -12.51
CA LYS A 27 -16.64 45.72 -12.12
C LYS A 27 -16.40 46.05 -10.64
N LYS A 28 -17.04 47.10 -10.12
CA LYS A 28 -16.94 47.50 -8.72
C LYS A 28 -17.59 46.47 -7.79
N ASP A 29 -18.74 45.93 -8.16
CA ASP A 29 -19.42 44.84 -7.43
C ASP A 29 -18.61 43.53 -7.48
N PHE A 30 -18.00 43.20 -8.63
CA PHE A 30 -17.12 42.04 -8.76
C PHE A 30 -15.83 42.20 -7.95
N SER A 31 -15.25 43.41 -7.90
CA SER A 31 -14.11 43.72 -7.03
C SER A 31 -14.48 43.70 -5.54
N GLY A 32 -15.70 44.09 -5.20
CA GLY A 32 -16.26 44.00 -3.84
C GLY A 32 -16.50 42.55 -3.42
N LEU A 33 -16.97 41.69 -4.35
CA LEU A 33 -17.12 40.25 -4.16
C LEU A 33 -15.76 39.54 -4.02
N LEU A 34 -14.76 39.89 -4.82
CA LEU A 34 -13.40 39.37 -4.67
C LEU A 34 -12.77 39.83 -3.34
N GLY A 35 -13.03 41.07 -2.93
CA GLY A 35 -12.61 41.60 -1.65
C GLY A 35 -13.27 40.87 -0.48
N SER A 36 -14.58 40.68 -0.51
CA SER A 36 -15.32 39.95 0.53
C SER A 36 -14.96 38.46 0.56
N LEU A 37 -14.73 37.83 -0.60
CA LEU A 37 -14.24 36.46 -0.69
C LEU A 37 -12.82 36.34 -0.12
N LYS A 38 -11.94 37.31 -0.37
CA LYS A 38 -10.58 37.35 0.21
C LYS A 38 -10.63 37.51 1.72
N THR A 39 -11.47 38.40 2.24
CA THR A 39 -11.64 38.60 3.69
C THR A 39 -12.24 37.36 4.34
N PHE A 40 -13.27 36.78 3.74
CA PHE A 40 -13.88 35.53 4.19
C PHE A 40 -12.88 34.37 4.19
N LEU A 41 -12.07 34.22 3.13
CA LEU A 41 -11.00 33.22 3.07
C LEU A 41 -9.91 33.48 4.10
N ALA A 42 -9.54 34.74 4.33
CA ALA A 42 -8.54 35.11 5.33
C ALA A 42 -9.03 34.78 6.75
N ASP A 43 -10.29 35.08 7.06
CA ASP A 43 -10.90 34.78 8.36
C ASP A 43 -11.11 33.27 8.55
N LEU A 44 -11.56 32.56 7.50
CA LEU A 44 -11.76 31.10 7.53
C LEU A 44 -10.44 30.35 7.70
N LEU A 45 -9.36 30.85 7.10
CA LEU A 45 -8.01 30.25 7.17
C LEU A 45 -7.19 30.78 8.35
N ASP A 46 -7.70 31.74 9.14
CA ASP A 46 -6.99 32.23 10.33
C ASP A 46 -7.09 31.22 11.48
N ILE A 47 -6.07 30.38 11.57
CA ILE A 47 -5.93 29.38 12.63
C ILE A 47 -5.27 29.94 13.90
N ARG A 48 -4.84 31.21 13.91
CA ARG A 48 -4.05 31.77 15.04
C ARG A 48 -4.87 31.95 16.31
N GLY A 49 -6.14 32.34 16.21
CA GLY A 49 -6.99 32.60 17.37
C GLY A 49 -7.20 31.39 18.30
N ASN A 50 -7.14 30.18 17.75
CA ASN A 50 -7.32 28.91 18.48
C ASN A 50 -6.02 28.13 18.70
N THR A 51 -4.86 28.76 18.49
CA THR A 51 -3.56 28.12 18.69
C THR A 51 -3.11 28.20 20.16
N ASP A 52 -2.68 27.08 20.73
CA ASP A 52 -2.03 27.02 22.06
C ASP A 52 -0.53 26.75 21.92
N GLN A 53 0.25 27.83 21.87
CA GLN A 53 1.67 27.73 21.54
C GLN A 53 2.51 27.04 22.63
N GLU A 54 2.18 27.26 23.91
CA GLU A 54 2.97 26.71 25.03
C GLU A 54 2.72 25.21 25.17
N THR A 55 1.44 24.80 25.22
CA THR A 55 1.07 23.39 25.32
C THR A 55 1.63 22.58 24.15
N THR A 56 1.57 23.10 22.92
CA THR A 56 2.13 22.41 21.74
C THR A 56 3.64 22.22 21.84
N ILE A 57 4.39 23.21 22.34
CA ILE A 57 5.85 23.07 22.52
C ILE A 57 6.15 21.97 23.55
N ASP A 58 5.44 21.97 24.67
CA ASP A 58 5.66 21.00 25.75
C ASP A 58 5.28 19.58 25.35
N GLU A 59 4.17 19.40 24.63
CA GLU A 59 3.78 18.11 24.06
C GLU A 59 4.85 17.57 23.10
N ILE A 60 5.30 18.39 22.14
CA ILE A 60 6.34 17.97 21.18
C ILE A 60 7.64 17.65 21.93
N LYS A 61 8.02 18.45 22.94
CA LYS A 61 9.22 18.19 23.76
C LYS A 61 9.13 16.91 24.57
N GLY A 62 7.94 16.59 25.09
CA GLY A 62 7.65 15.34 25.79
C GLY A 62 7.86 14.12 24.89
N ASP A 63 7.37 14.20 23.65
CA ASP A 63 7.42 13.11 22.67
C ASP A 63 8.84 12.85 22.09
N ILE A 64 9.81 13.76 22.31
CA ILE A 64 11.22 13.54 21.90
C ILE A 64 11.90 12.46 22.76
N ALA A 65 11.46 12.26 24.01
CA ALA A 65 12.18 11.44 24.96
C ALA A 65 12.13 9.93 24.60
N PHE A 66 13.28 9.37 24.27
CA PHE A 66 13.45 7.95 23.99
C PHE A 66 14.11 7.23 25.18
N LYS A 67 13.30 6.71 26.12
CA LYS A 67 13.79 5.85 27.23
C LYS A 67 12.74 4.83 27.67
N GLY A 68 13.18 3.61 27.98
CA GLY A 68 12.37 2.58 28.62
C GLY A 68 11.20 2.12 27.75
N HIS A 69 9.98 2.47 28.15
CA HIS A 69 8.73 2.05 27.52
C HIS A 69 8.69 2.36 26.02
N THR A 70 9.05 3.58 25.62
CA THR A 70 9.03 4.03 24.21
C THR A 70 9.91 3.15 23.31
N SER A 71 11.05 2.67 23.81
CA SER A 71 11.96 1.80 23.07
C SER A 71 11.38 0.40 22.88
N TRP A 72 10.76 -0.16 23.91
CA TRP A 72 10.08 -1.46 23.82
C TRP A 72 8.85 -1.39 22.92
N ILE A 73 8.06 -0.31 23.00
CA ILE A 73 6.92 -0.08 22.11
C ILE A 73 7.39 -0.03 20.65
N LEU A 74 8.51 0.65 20.36
CA LEU A 74 9.09 0.68 19.02
C LEU A 74 9.55 -0.70 18.54
N ILE A 75 10.23 -1.47 19.39
CA ILE A 75 10.68 -2.83 19.04
C ILE A 75 9.46 -3.70 18.71
N CYS A 76 8.46 -3.73 19.59
CA CYS A 76 7.23 -4.51 19.39
C CYS A 76 6.49 -4.08 18.13
N SER A 77 6.36 -2.78 17.89
CA SER A 77 5.70 -2.28 16.69
C SER A 77 6.45 -2.72 15.43
N ILE A 78 7.79 -2.64 15.39
CA ILE A 78 8.60 -3.08 14.24
C ILE A 78 8.43 -4.58 13.97
N PHE A 79 8.34 -5.41 15.01
CA PHE A 79 8.00 -6.82 14.84
C PHE A 79 6.62 -7.00 14.19
N ILE A 80 5.59 -6.31 14.69
CA ILE A 80 4.23 -6.38 14.13
C ILE A 80 4.22 -5.89 12.67
N ALA A 81 4.92 -4.80 12.36
CA ALA A 81 5.02 -4.28 11.00
C ALA A 81 5.75 -5.25 10.07
N SER A 82 6.84 -5.88 10.52
CA SER A 82 7.60 -6.85 9.72
C SER A 82 6.77 -8.11 9.42
N VAL A 83 6.00 -8.60 10.42
CA VAL A 83 5.04 -9.69 10.22
C VAL A 83 3.93 -9.26 9.24
N GLY A 84 3.37 -8.06 9.42
CA GLY A 84 2.30 -7.54 8.55
C GLY A 84 2.76 -7.37 7.09
N LEU A 85 3.97 -6.86 6.87
CA LEU A 85 4.57 -6.72 5.55
C LEU A 85 4.82 -8.07 4.90
N ASN A 86 5.38 -9.04 5.65
CA ASN A 86 5.59 -10.39 5.13
C ASN A 86 4.27 -11.10 4.81
N ALA A 87 3.24 -10.91 5.64
CA ALA A 87 1.90 -11.45 5.43
C ALA A 87 1.07 -10.66 4.40
N ASN A 88 1.65 -9.63 3.77
CA ASN A 88 0.97 -8.75 2.81
C ASN A 88 -0.34 -8.13 3.37
N SER A 89 -0.36 -7.83 4.68
CA SER A 89 -1.52 -7.34 5.42
C SER A 89 -1.39 -5.86 5.77
N THR A 90 -1.96 -5.00 4.92
CA THR A 90 -1.95 -3.55 5.12
C THR A 90 -2.59 -3.14 6.46
N ALA A 91 -3.65 -3.83 6.90
CA ALA A 91 -4.32 -3.54 8.18
C ALA A 91 -3.39 -3.72 9.39
N VAL A 92 -2.58 -4.78 9.41
CA VAL A 92 -1.60 -5.03 10.49
C VAL A 92 -0.49 -3.99 10.46
N VAL A 93 -0.02 -3.65 9.27
CA VAL A 93 1.01 -2.61 9.06
C VAL A 93 0.51 -1.25 9.56
N ILE A 94 -0.73 -0.88 9.24
CA ILE A 94 -1.39 0.34 9.73
C ILE A 94 -1.48 0.34 11.26
N GLY A 95 -1.89 -0.78 11.88
CA GLY A 95 -1.94 -0.92 13.33
C GLY A 95 -0.58 -0.72 14.01
N ALA A 96 0.49 -1.24 13.40
CA ALA A 96 1.85 -1.03 13.90
C ALA A 96 2.29 0.44 13.82
N MET A 97 1.92 1.16 12.75
CA MET A 97 2.23 2.59 12.60
C MET A 97 1.57 3.45 13.68
N LEU A 98 0.33 3.14 14.06
CA LEU A 98 -0.43 3.89 15.07
C LEU A 98 0.21 3.88 16.46
N ILE A 99 0.92 2.81 16.77
CA ILE A 99 1.56 2.59 18.08
C ILE A 99 2.99 3.16 18.10
N SER A 100 3.59 3.39 16.92
CA SER A 100 5.01 3.72 16.80
C SER A 100 5.34 5.17 17.20
N PRO A 101 6.30 5.39 18.12
CA PRO A 101 6.64 6.73 18.61
C PRO A 101 7.60 7.52 17.70
N LEU A 102 7.82 7.10 16.44
CA LEU A 102 8.83 7.70 15.54
C LEU A 102 8.59 9.18 15.22
N MET A 103 7.36 9.66 15.32
CA MET A 103 7.01 11.03 14.94
C MET A 103 7.55 12.11 15.88
N GLY A 104 7.68 11.80 17.18
CA GLY A 104 8.06 12.78 18.21
C GLY A 104 9.38 13.48 17.92
N PRO A 105 10.49 12.76 17.71
CA PRO A 105 11.77 13.35 17.36
C PRO A 105 11.75 14.15 16.03
N ILE A 106 10.96 13.73 15.03
CA ILE A 106 10.86 14.42 13.73
C ILE A 106 10.21 15.80 13.90
N LEU A 107 9.06 15.84 14.59
CA LEU A 107 8.39 17.08 14.99
C LEU A 107 9.32 17.96 15.84
N GLY A 108 10.04 17.35 16.78
CA GLY A 108 11.02 18.01 17.63
C GLY A 108 12.13 18.70 16.83
N MET A 109 12.66 18.07 15.78
CA MET A 109 13.65 18.69 14.89
C MET A 109 13.07 19.91 14.17
N GLY A 110 11.90 19.78 13.53
CA GLY A 110 11.25 20.88 12.81
C GLY A 110 10.89 22.06 13.74
N MET A 111 10.35 21.75 14.92
CA MET A 111 10.04 22.75 15.95
C MET A 111 11.29 23.47 16.43
N SER A 112 12.35 22.72 16.75
CA SER A 112 13.61 23.29 17.25
C SER A 112 14.23 24.27 16.26
N LEU A 113 14.15 23.98 14.95
CA LEU A 113 14.57 24.90 13.90
C LEU A 113 13.64 26.13 13.79
N ALA A 114 12.33 25.98 14.00
CA ALA A 114 11.38 27.09 13.94
C ALA A 114 11.58 28.11 15.07
N ILE A 115 11.81 27.60 16.30
CA ILE A 115 11.95 28.40 17.53
C ILE A 115 13.41 28.74 17.89
N ASN A 116 14.38 28.28 17.08
CA ASN A 116 15.83 28.41 17.29
C ASN A 116 16.35 27.78 18.61
N ASP A 117 15.84 26.59 18.97
CA ASP A 117 16.25 25.83 20.16
C ASP A 117 17.27 24.74 19.79
N ILE A 118 18.56 25.05 19.90
CA ILE A 118 19.64 24.12 19.51
C ILE A 118 19.76 22.92 20.45
N ASP A 119 19.41 23.09 21.72
CA ASP A 119 19.52 22.04 22.74
C ASP A 119 18.47 20.96 22.48
N THR A 120 17.23 21.39 22.17
CA THR A 120 16.16 20.49 21.73
C THR A 120 16.49 19.86 20.38
N LEU A 121 17.06 20.61 19.41
CA LEU A 121 17.47 20.05 18.11
C LEU A 121 18.46 18.88 18.28
N ARG A 122 19.52 19.09 19.08
CA ARG A 122 20.52 18.05 19.32
C ARG A 122 19.92 16.81 19.98
N ARG A 123 18.99 17.00 20.92
CA ARG A 123 18.29 15.91 21.59
C ARG A 123 17.39 15.15 20.61
N SER A 124 16.64 15.85 19.77
CA SER A 124 15.81 15.26 18.72
C SER A 124 16.61 14.46 17.71
N VAL A 125 17.69 15.03 17.16
CA VAL A 125 18.57 14.33 16.20
C VAL A 125 19.17 13.07 16.81
N LYS A 126 19.69 13.15 18.05
CA LYS A 126 20.28 11.99 18.73
C LYS A 126 19.25 10.89 18.94
N ASN A 127 18.07 11.21 19.46
CA ASN A 127 17.02 10.21 19.71
C ASN A 127 16.47 9.64 18.41
N PHE A 128 16.26 10.47 17.38
CA PHE A 128 15.85 10.03 16.05
C PHE A 128 16.83 9.00 15.48
N LEU A 129 18.14 9.28 15.50
CA LEU A 129 19.15 8.36 14.96
C LEU A 129 19.15 7.02 15.71
N VAL A 130 19.05 7.06 17.05
CA VAL A 130 18.94 5.84 17.87
C VAL A 130 17.70 5.04 17.51
N MET A 131 16.55 5.68 17.30
CA MET A 131 15.30 5.01 16.91
C MET A 131 15.37 4.40 15.52
N VAL A 132 16.01 5.06 14.56
CA VAL A 132 16.24 4.54 13.22
C VAL A 132 17.12 3.29 13.28
N VAL A 133 18.26 3.38 13.97
CA VAL A 133 19.18 2.24 14.11
C VAL A 133 18.49 1.07 14.81
N LEU A 134 17.75 1.33 15.89
CA LEU A 134 17.04 0.28 16.61
C LEU A 134 15.96 -0.37 15.75
N SER A 135 15.20 0.44 15.00
CA SER A 135 14.15 -0.05 14.08
C SER A 135 14.75 -0.95 13.00
N VAL A 136 15.79 -0.48 12.30
CA VAL A 136 16.46 -1.23 11.24
C VAL A 136 17.08 -2.52 11.79
N LEU A 137 17.75 -2.45 12.95
CA LEU A 137 18.35 -3.62 13.60
C LEU A 137 17.28 -4.65 13.99
N THR A 138 16.14 -4.19 14.53
CA THR A 138 15.03 -5.08 14.93
C THR A 138 14.42 -5.78 13.71
N ALA A 139 14.13 -5.03 12.65
CA ALA A 139 13.62 -5.59 11.39
C ALA A 139 14.63 -6.56 10.75
N PHE A 140 15.91 -6.20 10.72
CA PHE A 140 16.99 -7.07 10.23
C PHE A 140 17.06 -8.38 11.01
N LEU A 141 17.04 -8.31 12.36
CA LEU A 141 17.05 -9.49 13.21
C LEU A 141 15.81 -10.36 12.97
N PHE A 142 14.64 -9.76 12.80
CA PHE A 142 13.41 -10.49 12.47
C PHE A 142 13.56 -11.28 11.16
N PHE A 143 13.88 -10.63 10.04
CA PHE A 143 14.02 -11.30 8.74
C PHE A 143 15.24 -12.22 8.62
N LYS A 144 16.21 -12.09 9.53
CA LYS A 144 17.35 -13.01 9.64
C LYS A 144 17.02 -14.26 10.44
N LEU A 145 16.25 -14.14 11.52
CA LEU A 145 15.91 -15.25 12.42
C LEU A 145 14.70 -16.05 11.92
N PHE A 146 13.72 -15.38 11.33
CA PHE A 146 12.53 -16.02 10.77
C PHE A 146 12.74 -16.24 9.27
N PRO A 147 12.66 -17.48 8.76
CA PRO A 147 12.82 -17.81 7.34
C PRO A 147 11.55 -17.45 6.53
N LEU A 148 11.02 -16.26 6.78
CA LEU A 148 9.88 -15.65 6.11
C LEU A 148 10.46 -14.51 5.27
N ARG A 149 11.08 -14.87 4.14
CA ARG A 149 11.84 -13.96 3.27
C ARG A 149 11.18 -13.75 1.92
N ASP A 150 9.89 -14.01 1.83
CA ASP A 150 9.17 -13.85 0.58
C ASP A 150 9.06 -12.36 0.25
N GLU A 151 9.45 -12.00 -0.98
CA GLU A 151 9.28 -10.64 -1.48
C GLU A 151 7.78 -10.35 -1.64
N SER A 152 7.18 -9.72 -0.63
CA SER A 152 5.79 -9.29 -0.70
C SER A 152 5.65 -8.04 -1.56
N SER A 153 4.52 -7.90 -2.23
CA SER A 153 4.21 -6.71 -3.03
C SER A 153 4.25 -5.43 -2.18
N GLU A 154 3.86 -5.50 -0.91
CA GLU A 154 3.92 -4.37 0.02
C GLU A 154 5.37 -3.98 0.39
N LEU A 155 6.31 -4.93 0.46
CA LEU A 155 7.74 -4.62 0.67
C LEU A 155 8.32 -3.92 -0.57
N LEU A 156 8.08 -4.50 -1.75
CA LEU A 156 8.61 -3.98 -3.02
C LEU A 156 8.07 -2.59 -3.35
N ALA A 157 6.81 -2.32 -3.05
CA ALA A 157 6.18 -1.01 -3.23
C ALA A 157 6.83 0.11 -2.39
N ARG A 158 7.70 -0.21 -1.43
CA ARG A 158 8.39 0.74 -0.55
C ARG A 158 9.89 0.85 -0.82
N THR A 159 10.36 0.30 -1.94
CA THR A 159 11.78 0.33 -2.33
C THR A 159 12.16 1.53 -3.20
N ALA A 160 11.20 2.21 -3.83
CA ALA A 160 11.47 3.37 -4.67
C ALA A 160 10.63 4.56 -4.21
N PRO A 161 11.23 5.77 -4.11
CA PRO A 161 10.48 6.97 -3.76
C PRO A 161 9.55 7.40 -4.90
N ASP A 162 8.34 7.82 -4.55
CA ASP A 162 7.40 8.42 -5.49
C ASP A 162 7.06 9.86 -5.07
N ILE A 163 6.73 10.71 -6.04
CA ILE A 163 6.28 12.08 -5.78
C ILE A 163 5.04 12.11 -4.87
N ARG A 164 4.19 11.09 -4.98
CA ARG A 164 3.00 10.90 -4.14
C ARG A 164 3.38 10.76 -2.67
N ASP A 165 4.42 10.01 -2.34
CA ASP A 165 4.88 9.85 -0.96
C ASP A 165 5.36 11.19 -0.39
N VAL A 166 6.06 12.00 -1.20
CA VAL A 166 6.55 13.32 -0.80
C VAL A 166 5.40 14.29 -0.50
N LEU A 167 4.38 14.31 -1.37
CA LEU A 167 3.19 15.14 -1.16
C LEU A 167 2.43 14.70 0.10
N ILE A 168 2.25 13.40 0.30
CA ILE A 168 1.60 12.85 1.49
C ILE A 168 2.39 13.20 2.75
N ALA A 169 3.72 13.06 2.73
CA ALA A 169 4.59 13.43 3.85
C ALA A 169 4.48 14.92 4.21
N PHE A 170 4.51 15.80 3.21
CA PHE A 170 4.42 17.25 3.40
C PHE A 170 3.06 17.68 3.94
N PHE A 171 1.97 17.34 3.26
CA PHE A 171 0.62 17.74 3.68
C PHE A 171 0.16 17.03 4.96
N GLY A 172 0.58 15.77 5.15
CA GLY A 172 0.40 15.06 6.41
C GLY A 172 1.11 15.78 7.55
N GLY A 173 2.38 16.15 7.37
CA GLY A 173 3.13 16.94 8.34
C GLY A 173 2.47 18.28 8.67
N LEU A 174 1.94 19.00 7.67
CA LEU A 174 1.19 20.24 7.88
C LEU A 174 -0.05 19.99 8.76
N ALA A 175 -0.87 19.01 8.39
CA ALA A 175 -2.10 18.67 9.11
C ALA A 175 -1.82 18.25 10.55
N LEU A 176 -0.76 17.47 10.79
CA LEU A 176 -0.35 17.01 12.11
C LEU A 176 0.00 18.18 13.03
N VAL A 177 0.79 19.13 12.54
CA VAL A 177 1.27 20.26 13.34
C VAL A 177 0.14 21.26 13.58
N ILE A 178 -0.74 21.47 12.60
CA ILE A 178 -1.96 22.28 12.78
C ILE A 178 -2.88 21.63 13.83
N ALA A 179 -3.06 20.31 13.79
CA ALA A 179 -3.89 19.59 14.75
C ALA A 179 -3.32 19.62 16.18
N ARG A 180 -1.99 19.57 16.31
CA ARG A 180 -1.28 19.72 17.60
C ARG A 180 -1.28 21.16 18.10
N ALA A 181 -1.26 22.14 17.19
CA ALA A 181 -1.32 23.56 17.52
C ALA A 181 -2.69 24.00 18.04
N LYS A 182 -3.76 23.29 17.67
CA LYS A 182 -5.13 23.62 18.07
C LYS A 182 -5.39 23.34 19.56
N LYS A 183 -6.03 24.28 20.26
CA LYS A 183 -6.59 24.08 21.60
C LYS A 183 -7.50 22.85 21.64
N GLY A 184 -7.18 21.88 22.50
CA GLY A 184 -7.91 20.61 22.63
C GLY A 184 -7.52 19.59 21.55
N THR A 185 -6.25 19.20 21.55
CA THR A 185 -5.58 18.28 20.61
C THR A 185 -6.50 17.28 19.91
N ILE A 186 -6.56 17.34 18.58
CA ILE A 186 -7.38 16.42 17.78
C ILE A 186 -6.60 15.12 17.54
N ALA A 187 -6.74 14.17 18.46
CA ALA A 187 -6.07 12.87 18.41
C ALA A 187 -6.29 12.13 17.08
N SER A 188 -7.49 12.20 16.49
CA SER A 188 -7.82 11.52 15.22
C SER A 188 -6.97 11.96 14.03
N VAL A 189 -6.59 13.25 13.96
CA VAL A 189 -5.72 13.76 12.88
C VAL A 189 -4.29 13.29 13.08
N ILE A 190 -3.81 13.22 14.32
CA ILE A 190 -2.49 12.70 14.65
C ILE A 190 -2.35 11.24 14.18
N PHE A 191 -3.35 10.43 14.51
CA PHE A 191 -3.41 9.03 14.07
C PHE A 191 -3.57 8.90 12.55
N GLY A 192 -4.41 9.73 11.92
CA GLY A 192 -4.59 9.72 10.46
C GLY A 192 -3.29 10.04 9.70
N VAL A 193 -2.49 10.99 10.19
CA VAL A 193 -1.20 11.32 9.58
C VAL A 193 -0.15 10.23 9.85
N ALA A 194 -0.15 9.62 11.04
CA ALA A 194 0.71 8.48 11.36
C ALA A 194 0.52 7.31 10.38
N ILE A 195 -0.73 7.07 9.98
CA ILE A 195 -1.08 6.06 8.97
C ILE A 195 -0.61 6.47 7.58
N ALA A 196 -0.83 7.74 7.19
CA ALA A 196 -0.59 8.20 5.82
C ALA A 196 0.90 8.32 5.47
N THR A 197 1.74 8.73 6.42
CA THR A 197 3.15 9.08 6.15
C THR A 197 4.09 7.89 5.95
N ALA A 198 3.59 6.66 6.16
CA ALA A 198 4.27 5.40 5.86
C ALA A 198 5.75 5.39 6.26
N LEU A 199 6.12 5.92 7.44
CA LEU A 199 7.52 6.00 7.88
C LEU A 199 8.08 4.66 8.33
N MET A 200 7.21 3.80 8.83
CA MET A 200 7.59 2.53 9.45
C MET A 200 7.88 1.42 8.42
N PRO A 201 7.08 1.25 7.34
CA PRO A 201 7.37 0.23 6.34
C PRO A 201 8.74 0.38 5.68
N PRO A 202 9.19 1.57 5.24
CA PRO A 202 10.51 1.75 4.66
C PRO A 202 11.62 1.30 5.61
N LEU A 203 11.56 1.61 6.92
CA LEU A 203 12.56 1.12 7.88
C LEU A 203 12.57 -0.42 8.00
N CYS A 204 11.39 -1.05 7.92
CA CYS A 204 11.28 -2.51 7.88
C CYS A 204 11.84 -3.08 6.58
N THR A 205 11.56 -2.44 5.44
CA THR A 205 12.11 -2.78 4.12
C THR A 205 13.63 -2.63 4.07
N VAL A 206 14.21 -1.63 4.76
CA VAL A 206 15.66 -1.51 4.94
C VAL A 206 16.20 -2.71 5.70
N GLY A 207 15.58 -3.09 6.82
CA GLY A 207 15.97 -4.27 7.58
C GLY A 207 15.87 -5.56 6.77
N PHE A 208 14.80 -5.71 5.98
CA PHE A 208 14.60 -6.81 5.03
C PHE A 208 15.70 -6.85 3.97
N GLY A 209 15.94 -5.75 3.26
CA GLY A 209 16.97 -5.64 2.22
C GLY A 209 18.36 -5.98 2.74
N LEU A 210 18.70 -5.54 3.95
CA LEU A 210 19.94 -5.93 4.63
C LEU A 210 19.98 -7.43 4.97
N ALA A 211 18.85 -8.04 5.34
CA ALA A 211 18.78 -9.47 5.67
C ALA A 211 18.96 -10.38 4.45
N ILE A 212 18.54 -9.93 3.27
CA ILE A 212 18.70 -10.64 1.98
C ILE A 212 19.94 -10.18 1.19
N TRP A 213 20.79 -9.32 1.76
CA TRP A 213 21.96 -8.70 1.10
C TRP A 213 21.64 -7.90 -0.17
N ASN A 214 20.40 -7.45 -0.34
CA ASN A 214 20.00 -6.57 -1.44
C ASN A 214 20.14 -5.10 -1.01
N LEU A 215 21.30 -4.52 -1.31
CA LEU A 215 21.61 -3.12 -1.01
C LEU A 215 20.77 -2.13 -1.81
N GLN A 216 20.26 -2.53 -2.97
CA GLN A 216 19.40 -1.67 -3.80
C GLN A 216 18.06 -1.42 -3.10
N TYR A 217 17.43 -2.49 -2.60
CA TYR A 217 16.18 -2.38 -1.83
C TYR A 217 16.38 -1.60 -0.53
N ALA A 218 17.47 -1.89 0.19
CA ALA A 218 17.78 -1.17 1.43
C ALA A 218 18.07 0.31 1.17
N GLY A 219 18.85 0.63 0.14
CA GLY A 219 19.19 2.01 -0.22
C GLY A 219 17.96 2.81 -0.63
N GLY A 220 17.12 2.27 -1.51
CA GLY A 220 15.92 2.95 -1.98
C GLY A 220 14.86 3.16 -0.89
N ALA A 221 14.64 2.16 -0.03
CA ALA A 221 13.75 2.31 1.12
C ALA A 221 14.28 3.30 2.16
N MET A 222 15.59 3.31 2.43
CA MET A 222 16.21 4.29 3.32
C MET A 222 16.09 5.71 2.74
N TYR A 223 16.25 5.85 1.43
CA TYR A 223 16.08 7.12 0.74
C TYR A 223 14.64 7.63 0.88
N LEU A 224 13.63 6.80 0.61
CA LEU A 224 12.22 7.15 0.82
C LEU A 224 11.95 7.60 2.27
N PHE A 225 12.48 6.88 3.27
CA PHE A 225 12.35 7.23 4.69
C PHE A 225 12.95 8.61 5.02
N ILE A 226 14.15 8.89 4.51
CA ILE A 226 14.86 10.16 4.75
C ILE A 226 14.07 11.31 4.13
N ILE A 227 13.58 11.16 2.89
CA ILE A 227 12.78 12.18 2.21
C ILE A 227 11.53 12.49 3.02
N ASN A 228 10.76 11.48 3.40
CA ASN A 228 9.53 11.68 4.18
C ASN A 228 9.82 12.40 5.50
N THR A 229 10.91 12.02 6.18
CA THR A 229 11.35 12.69 7.42
C THR A 229 11.64 14.17 7.20
N ILE A 230 12.38 14.51 6.13
CA ILE A 230 12.72 15.90 5.80
C ILE A 230 11.46 16.72 5.51
N PHE A 231 10.52 16.19 4.73
CA PHE A 231 9.28 16.90 4.37
C PHE A 231 8.35 17.10 5.56
N ILE A 232 8.26 16.14 6.49
CA ILE A 232 7.50 16.31 7.74
C ILE A 232 8.17 17.37 8.64
N GLY A 233 9.50 17.35 8.76
CA GLY A 233 10.25 18.35 9.51
C GLY A 233 10.10 19.75 8.90
N LEU A 234 10.14 19.86 7.57
CA LEU A 234 9.92 21.10 6.82
C LEU A 234 8.50 21.64 7.02
N ALA A 235 7.49 20.79 6.91
CA ALA A 235 6.10 21.17 7.16
C ALA A 235 5.92 21.71 8.59
N THR A 236 6.52 21.03 9.57
CA THR A 236 6.55 21.49 10.97
C THR A 236 7.21 22.85 11.12
N PHE A 237 8.37 23.05 10.50
CA PHE A 237 9.06 24.32 10.51
C PHE A 237 8.19 25.45 9.93
N LEU A 238 7.57 25.23 8.77
CA LEU A 238 6.75 26.23 8.09
C LEU A 238 5.51 26.61 8.90
N VAL A 239 4.76 25.65 9.41
CA VAL A 239 3.53 25.90 10.18
C VAL A 239 3.84 26.71 11.43
N LEU A 240 4.83 26.29 12.22
CA LEU A 240 5.18 26.99 13.45
C LEU A 240 5.72 28.41 13.18
N LYS A 241 6.37 28.63 12.03
CA LYS A 241 6.78 29.97 11.58
C LYS A 241 5.59 30.84 11.19
N ILE A 242 4.62 30.29 10.45
CA ILE A 242 3.38 30.98 10.04
C ILE A 242 2.53 31.35 11.27
N LEU A 243 2.48 30.46 12.26
CA LEU A 243 1.82 30.66 13.55
C LEU A 243 2.59 31.55 14.52
N ARG A 244 3.81 31.99 14.16
CA ARG A 244 4.67 32.89 14.94
C ARG A 244 4.94 32.40 16.36
N PHE A 245 5.31 31.13 16.50
CA PHE A 245 5.73 30.57 17.79
C PHE A 245 6.90 31.37 18.40
N PRO A 246 6.93 31.55 19.74
CA PRO A 246 7.95 32.35 20.40
C PRO A 246 9.32 31.67 20.28
N MET A 247 10.33 32.46 19.88
CA MET A 247 11.71 31.98 19.83
C MET A 247 12.28 31.86 21.24
N VAL A 248 13.07 30.80 21.49
CA VAL A 248 13.74 30.60 22.78
C VAL A 248 14.70 31.76 23.04
N ARG A 249 14.52 32.43 24.19
CA ARG A 249 15.37 33.54 24.62
C ARG A 249 16.54 33.01 25.45
N TYR A 250 17.74 33.03 24.86
CA TYR A 250 18.97 32.80 25.61
C TYR A 250 19.38 34.07 26.36
N ALA A 251 19.76 33.93 27.64
CA ALA A 251 20.15 35.05 28.50
C ALA A 251 21.33 35.89 27.97
N ASN A 252 22.21 35.28 27.17
CA ASN A 252 23.39 35.94 26.62
C ASN A 252 23.14 36.40 25.15
N SER A 253 23.24 37.70 24.89
CA SER A 253 22.92 38.33 23.60
C SER A 253 23.82 37.88 22.44
N ALA A 254 25.10 37.62 22.71
CA ALA A 254 26.05 37.09 21.72
C ALA A 254 25.73 35.63 21.37
N ARG A 255 25.44 34.80 22.39
CA ARG A 255 25.03 33.40 22.22
C ARG A 255 23.70 33.30 21.46
N ARG A 256 22.76 34.22 21.72
CA ARG A 256 21.48 34.32 20.99
C ARG A 256 21.68 34.57 19.50
N ARG A 257 22.52 35.54 19.11
CA ARG A 257 22.80 35.82 17.68
C ARG A 257 23.51 34.65 17.00
N PHE A 258 24.45 34.02 17.69
CA PHE A 258 25.15 32.85 17.18
C PHE A 258 24.18 31.68 16.95
N ILE A 259 23.36 31.33 17.95
CA ILE A 259 22.38 30.24 17.84
C ILE A 259 21.35 30.52 16.75
N ALA A 260 20.84 31.75 16.64
CA ALA A 260 19.91 32.12 15.57
C ALA A 260 20.55 31.97 14.17
N ARG A 261 21.83 32.32 14.03
CA ARG A 261 22.58 32.13 12.78
C ARG A 261 22.79 30.66 12.47
N VAL A 262 23.18 29.85 13.47
CA VAL A 262 23.35 28.40 13.33
C VAL A 262 22.02 27.74 12.93
N ALA A 263 20.92 28.04 13.63
CA ALA A 263 19.61 27.51 13.32
C ALA A 263 19.15 27.91 11.90
N SER A 264 19.42 29.14 11.46
CA SER A 264 19.12 29.60 10.10
C SER A 264 19.96 28.85 9.05
N ILE A 265 21.25 28.64 9.31
CA ILE A 265 22.13 27.86 8.41
C ILE A 265 21.65 26.41 8.33
N VAL A 266 21.32 25.77 9.46
CA VAL A 266 20.79 24.40 9.47
C VAL A 266 19.47 24.33 8.72
N ALA A 267 18.57 25.31 8.88
CA ALA A 267 17.33 25.35 8.13
C ALA A 267 17.58 25.42 6.61
N ILE A 268 18.53 26.26 6.15
CA ILE A 268 18.92 26.32 4.73
C ILE A 268 19.49 24.97 4.26
N ILE A 269 20.36 24.36 5.06
CA ILE A 269 20.96 23.05 4.76
C ILE A 269 19.91 21.94 4.65
N VAL A 270 18.77 22.05 5.34
CA VAL A 270 17.67 21.08 5.22
C VAL A 270 16.75 21.41 4.05
N ILE A 271 16.41 22.68 3.84
CA ILE A 271 15.45 23.13 2.81
C ILE A 271 16.01 22.95 1.40
N VAL A 272 17.27 23.32 1.16
CA VAL A 272 17.84 23.30 -0.19
C VAL A 272 17.89 21.88 -0.77
N PRO A 273 18.42 20.86 -0.05
CA PRO A 273 18.35 19.48 -0.50
C PRO A 273 16.92 18.95 -0.63
N ALA A 274 16.00 19.35 0.27
CA ALA A 274 14.61 18.92 0.17
C ALA A 274 13.98 19.35 -1.17
N LEU A 275 14.19 20.61 -1.56
CA LEU A 275 13.69 21.15 -2.83
C LEU A 275 14.35 20.46 -4.04
N PHE A 276 15.66 20.21 -3.97
CA PHE A 276 16.36 19.48 -5.01
C PHE A 276 15.84 18.05 -5.16
N THR A 277 15.69 17.33 -4.04
CA THR A 277 15.14 15.97 -4.04
C THR A 277 13.71 15.93 -4.57
N PHE A 278 12.87 16.89 -4.19
CA PHE A 278 11.51 17.01 -4.75
C PHE A 278 11.53 17.17 -6.25
N TYR A 279 12.40 18.04 -6.76
CA TYR A 279 12.55 18.23 -8.21
C TYR A 279 12.99 16.93 -8.90
N ASN A 280 13.96 16.20 -8.35
CA ASN A 280 14.43 14.95 -8.94
C ASN A 280 13.35 13.86 -8.95
N VAL A 281 12.64 13.67 -7.82
CA VAL A 281 11.55 12.69 -7.73
C VAL A 281 10.38 13.07 -8.65
N TRP A 282 10.10 14.37 -8.77
CA TRP A 282 9.11 14.88 -9.74
C TRP A 282 9.50 14.53 -11.17
N GLN A 283 10.75 14.81 -11.56
CA GLN A 283 11.26 14.51 -12.90
C GLN A 283 11.22 13.01 -13.19
N GLU A 284 11.70 12.18 -12.27
CA GLU A 284 11.67 10.72 -12.39
C GLU A 284 10.24 10.19 -12.54
N SER A 285 9.29 10.70 -11.74
CA SER A 285 7.88 10.30 -11.82
C SER A 285 7.26 10.70 -13.17
N MET A 286 7.53 11.92 -13.64
CA MET A 286 7.06 12.37 -14.96
C MET A 286 7.70 11.58 -16.10
N PHE A 287 9.00 11.27 -16.01
CA PHE A 287 9.70 10.39 -16.95
C PHE A 287 9.02 9.02 -17.02
N LYS A 288 8.87 8.33 -15.88
CA LYS A 288 8.22 7.01 -15.79
C LYS A 288 6.79 7.05 -16.32
N LYS A 289 6.03 8.10 -16.04
CA LYS A 289 4.67 8.26 -16.58
C LYS A 289 4.67 8.36 -18.11
N ASN A 290 5.52 9.23 -18.68
CA ASN A 290 5.59 9.41 -20.13
C ASN A 290 6.12 8.15 -20.83
N ALA A 291 7.13 7.48 -20.26
CA ALA A 291 7.67 6.21 -20.77
C ALA A 291 6.57 5.13 -20.82
N ASN A 292 5.79 4.99 -19.75
CA ASN A 292 4.66 4.05 -19.73
C ASN A 292 3.56 4.43 -20.73
N SER A 293 3.24 5.71 -20.90
CA SER A 293 2.30 6.17 -21.94
C SER A 293 2.81 5.82 -23.34
N PHE A 294 4.09 6.11 -23.63
CA PHE A 294 4.72 5.75 -24.90
C PHE A 294 4.66 4.25 -25.17
N ILE A 295 5.02 3.41 -24.19
CA ILE A 295 4.97 1.94 -24.32
C ILE A 295 3.54 1.47 -24.59
N ASN A 296 2.56 1.97 -23.84
CA ASN A 296 1.17 1.54 -23.98
C ASN A 296 0.52 2.00 -25.30
N GLU A 297 0.83 3.21 -25.75
CA GLU A 297 0.20 3.79 -26.95
C GLU A 297 0.88 3.36 -28.25
N LYS A 298 2.20 3.17 -28.25
CA LYS A 298 3.00 2.97 -29.47
C LYS A 298 3.61 1.59 -29.60
N VAL A 299 4.08 1.01 -28.49
CA VAL A 299 4.82 -0.27 -28.51
C VAL A 299 3.85 -1.44 -28.40
N LYS A 300 2.92 -1.42 -27.45
CA LYS A 300 1.93 -2.50 -27.25
C LYS A 300 0.93 -2.64 -28.39
N THR A 301 0.74 -1.58 -29.17
CA THR A 301 -0.17 -1.56 -30.32
C THR A 301 0.48 -2.12 -31.59
N TYR A 302 1.78 -2.41 -31.56
CA TYR A 302 2.50 -3.01 -32.66
C TYR A 302 2.03 -4.45 -32.91
N GLN A 303 1.75 -4.74 -34.18
CA GLN A 303 1.36 -6.07 -34.64
C GLN A 303 2.57 -6.76 -35.23
N PHE A 304 2.91 -7.91 -34.66
CA PHE A 304 3.95 -8.80 -35.16
C PHE A 304 3.48 -9.51 -36.43
N SER A 305 4.40 -9.77 -37.35
CA SER A 305 4.08 -10.43 -38.62
C SER A 305 4.09 -11.96 -38.47
N ASP A 306 4.89 -12.49 -37.54
CA ASP A 306 5.03 -13.91 -37.24
C ASP A 306 4.75 -14.18 -35.74
N GLN A 307 5.51 -15.09 -35.09
CA GLN A 307 5.29 -15.51 -33.70
C GLN A 307 5.87 -14.54 -32.65
N GLY A 308 6.15 -13.28 -33.02
CA GLY A 308 6.65 -12.26 -32.11
C GLY A 308 5.66 -11.86 -31.02
N TYR A 309 6.15 -11.51 -29.84
CA TYR A 309 5.33 -10.95 -28.76
C TYR A 309 6.13 -9.99 -27.86
N PHE A 310 5.44 -8.97 -27.33
CA PHE A 310 6.01 -8.00 -26.38
C PHE A 310 5.94 -8.53 -24.94
N LEU A 311 7.06 -8.44 -24.23
CA LEU A 311 7.22 -8.93 -22.86
C LEU A 311 7.10 -7.78 -21.85
N ASP A 312 5.86 -7.28 -21.65
CA ASP A 312 5.57 -6.09 -20.84
C ASP A 312 6.13 -6.12 -19.40
N LYS A 313 6.23 -7.31 -18.79
CA LYS A 313 6.71 -7.45 -17.40
C LYS A 313 8.23 -7.36 -17.24
N TYR A 314 8.97 -7.35 -18.36
CA TYR A 314 10.43 -7.42 -18.36
C TYR A 314 11.07 -6.15 -18.93
N ASN A 315 10.26 -5.11 -19.17
CA ASN A 315 10.82 -3.81 -19.53
C ASN A 315 11.51 -3.18 -18.32
N THR A 316 12.54 -2.41 -18.59
CA THR A 316 13.26 -1.64 -17.57
C THR A 316 13.18 -0.17 -17.93
N ILE A 317 12.78 0.66 -16.95
CA ILE A 317 12.67 2.11 -17.13
C ILE A 317 13.58 2.75 -16.08
N GLU A 318 14.75 3.21 -16.50
CA GLU A 318 15.77 3.79 -15.63
C GLU A 318 15.95 5.27 -15.95
N TYR A 319 15.71 6.14 -14.96
CA TYR A 319 15.87 7.58 -15.14
C TYR A 319 17.32 8.06 -14.96
N ASN A 320 18.13 7.33 -14.17
CA ASN A 320 19.54 7.64 -13.91
C ASN A 320 19.83 9.08 -13.49
N GLY A 321 18.90 9.72 -12.76
CA GLY A 321 19.05 11.11 -12.33
C GLY A 321 19.02 12.14 -13.46
N GLY A 322 18.58 11.75 -14.66
CA GLY A 322 18.60 12.57 -15.86
C GLY A 322 19.84 12.40 -16.73
N ASP A 323 20.85 11.67 -16.26
CA ASP A 323 22.06 11.35 -17.02
C ASP A 323 21.85 10.05 -17.80
N ASN A 324 21.62 10.16 -19.12
CA ASN A 324 21.33 9.04 -20.01
C ASN A 324 20.22 8.10 -19.49
N PRO A 325 18.97 8.59 -19.39
CA PRO A 325 17.84 7.72 -19.04
C PRO A 325 17.64 6.63 -20.10
N ILE A 326 17.35 5.41 -19.68
CA ILE A 326 17.22 4.23 -20.55
C ILE A 326 15.80 3.67 -20.45
N ILE A 327 15.21 3.40 -21.61
CA ILE A 327 13.98 2.62 -21.75
C ILE A 327 14.36 1.33 -22.47
N GLU A 328 14.40 0.24 -21.73
CA GLU A 328 14.70 -1.09 -22.24
C GLU A 328 13.40 -1.85 -22.51
N LEU A 329 13.19 -2.25 -23.76
CA LEU A 329 12.02 -3.01 -24.20
C LEU A 329 12.42 -4.43 -24.57
N VAL A 330 11.74 -5.41 -23.98
CA VAL A 330 12.03 -6.83 -24.21
C VAL A 330 10.96 -7.46 -25.12
N PHE A 331 11.41 -8.18 -26.14
CA PHE A 331 10.56 -8.88 -27.10
C PHE A 331 10.94 -10.37 -27.20
N GLY A 332 9.94 -11.22 -27.40
CA GLY A 332 10.09 -12.67 -27.57
C GLY A 332 9.53 -13.16 -28.91
N GLY A 333 9.65 -14.46 -29.17
CA GLY A 333 9.01 -15.09 -30.34
C GLY A 333 9.85 -15.24 -31.61
N GLY A 334 11.16 -14.94 -31.56
CA GLY A 334 12.10 -15.21 -32.66
C GLY A 334 12.05 -14.21 -33.82
N GLU A 335 11.02 -13.37 -33.89
CA GLU A 335 10.91 -12.22 -34.78
C GLU A 335 11.71 -11.03 -34.22
N SER A 336 12.50 -10.38 -35.06
CA SER A 336 13.24 -9.16 -34.70
C SER A 336 12.44 -7.94 -35.11
N ILE A 337 12.42 -6.89 -34.28
CA ILE A 337 11.81 -5.62 -34.67
C ILE A 337 12.64 -5.01 -35.82
N PRO A 338 12.02 -4.64 -36.95
CA PRO A 338 12.73 -3.96 -38.05
C PRO A 338 13.26 -2.58 -37.65
N ASP A 339 14.47 -2.21 -38.10
CA ASP A 339 15.13 -0.94 -37.73
C ASP A 339 14.30 0.31 -38.04
N ASN A 340 13.52 0.30 -39.12
CA ASN A 340 12.63 1.42 -39.48
C ASN A 340 11.52 1.65 -38.43
N VAL A 341 11.02 0.58 -37.81
CA VAL A 341 10.05 0.66 -36.72
C VAL A 341 10.73 1.24 -35.47
N ILE A 342 11.94 0.77 -35.16
CA ILE A 342 12.74 1.28 -34.03
C ILE A 342 13.01 2.79 -34.18
N GLN A 343 13.39 3.24 -35.38
CA GLN A 343 13.62 4.66 -35.64
C GLN A 343 12.32 5.49 -35.56
N THR A 344 11.20 4.92 -36.00
CA THR A 344 9.88 5.56 -35.86
C THR A 344 9.53 5.72 -34.38
N TRP A 345 9.73 4.68 -33.57
CA TRP A 345 9.54 4.72 -32.13
C TRP A 345 10.47 5.71 -31.44
N ARG A 346 11.75 5.78 -31.81
CA ARG A 346 12.69 6.81 -31.29
C ARG A 346 12.21 8.21 -31.59
N THR A 347 11.75 8.46 -32.82
CA THR A 347 11.23 9.77 -33.22
C THR A 347 9.95 10.13 -32.46
N GLN A 348 9.03 9.18 -32.30
CA GLN A 348 7.80 9.38 -31.53
C GLN A 348 8.08 9.56 -30.04
N MET A 349 9.04 8.82 -29.47
CA MET A 349 9.47 8.94 -28.09
C MET A 349 10.00 10.36 -27.82
N ALA A 350 10.78 10.93 -28.73
CA ALA A 350 11.29 12.29 -28.63
C ALA A 350 10.19 13.37 -28.62
N THR A 351 8.95 13.07 -29.03
CA THR A 351 7.82 14.02 -28.92
C THR A 351 7.25 14.14 -27.51
N TYR A 352 7.58 13.21 -26.60
CA TYR A 352 7.16 13.30 -25.21
C TYR A 352 8.11 14.24 -24.45
N PRO A 353 7.61 15.30 -23.76
CA PRO A 353 8.45 16.36 -23.17
C PRO A 353 9.50 15.89 -22.16
N TYR A 354 9.30 14.72 -21.55
CA TYR A 354 10.19 14.17 -20.53
C TYR A 354 11.10 13.05 -21.07
N LEU A 355 11.00 12.68 -22.35
CA LEU A 355 11.76 11.57 -22.94
C LEU A 355 12.78 12.02 -23.99
N GLU A 356 12.98 13.33 -24.17
CA GLU A 356 13.85 13.88 -25.23
C GLU A 356 15.28 13.33 -25.20
N ASN A 357 15.84 13.14 -24.00
CA ASN A 357 17.20 12.62 -23.80
C ASN A 357 17.24 11.11 -23.50
N ALA A 358 16.12 10.41 -23.65
CA ALA A 358 16.04 8.98 -23.34
C ALA A 358 16.64 8.13 -24.46
N THR A 359 17.39 7.10 -24.07
CA THR A 359 17.87 6.08 -25.00
C THR A 359 16.88 4.93 -25.04
N LEU A 360 16.42 4.58 -26.24
CA LEU A 360 15.56 3.42 -26.46
C LEU A 360 16.41 2.21 -26.85
N GLU A 361 16.45 1.23 -25.95
CA GLU A 361 17.12 -0.05 -26.14
C GLU A 361 16.08 -1.16 -26.33
N ILE A 362 16.33 -2.03 -27.30
CA ILE A 362 15.43 -3.13 -27.63
C ILE A 362 16.21 -4.42 -27.48
N LYS A 363 15.78 -5.28 -26.56
CA LYS A 363 16.37 -6.60 -26.34
C LYS A 363 15.43 -7.68 -26.89
N GLY A 364 16.00 -8.60 -27.66
CA GLY A 364 15.28 -9.67 -28.35
C GLY A 364 15.38 -9.56 -29.87
N GLY A 365 15.70 -10.68 -30.52
CA GLY A 365 15.95 -10.74 -31.97
C GLY A 365 16.79 -11.95 -32.35
N LYS A 366 17.21 -12.04 -33.63
CA LYS A 366 17.92 -13.20 -34.20
C LYS A 366 19.37 -13.38 -33.71
N ASP A 367 19.97 -12.38 -33.06
CA ASP A 367 21.44 -12.25 -33.01
C ASP A 367 22.09 -12.28 -31.62
N ASP A 368 21.40 -12.71 -30.56
CA ASP A 368 22.02 -12.86 -29.24
C ASP A 368 21.71 -14.21 -28.61
N SER A 369 22.53 -15.21 -28.97
CA SER A 369 22.30 -16.62 -28.64
C SER A 369 22.69 -16.99 -27.21
N GLU A 370 23.71 -16.34 -26.64
CA GLU A 370 24.12 -16.56 -25.24
C GLU A 370 23.17 -15.88 -24.24
N GLU A 371 22.76 -14.64 -24.49
CA GLU A 371 21.79 -13.96 -23.62
C GLU A 371 20.41 -14.61 -23.68
N LYS A 372 19.94 -15.04 -24.87
CA LYS A 372 18.74 -15.86 -24.99
C LYS A 372 18.83 -17.14 -24.18
N PHE A 373 19.96 -17.85 -24.23
CA PHE A 373 20.09 -19.12 -23.52
C PHE A 373 20.07 -18.93 -22.00
N LYS A 374 20.73 -17.89 -21.49
CA LYS A 374 20.71 -17.54 -20.07
C LYS A 374 19.31 -17.11 -19.61
N TYR A 375 18.63 -16.26 -20.38
CA TYR A 375 17.27 -15.80 -20.10
C TYR A 375 16.24 -16.93 -20.16
N VAL A 376 16.29 -17.78 -21.20
CA VAL A 376 15.38 -18.94 -21.33
C VAL A 376 15.64 -19.96 -20.24
N SER A 377 16.89 -20.16 -19.81
CA SER A 377 17.23 -21.05 -18.70
C SER A 377 16.73 -20.52 -17.35
N GLU A 378 16.89 -19.23 -17.07
CA GLU A 378 16.33 -18.58 -15.88
C GLU A 378 14.79 -18.59 -15.88
N LEU A 379 14.17 -18.40 -17.07
CA LEU A 379 12.73 -18.51 -17.25
C LEU A 379 12.24 -19.94 -17.01
N TYR A 380 12.96 -20.95 -17.53
CA TYR A 380 12.62 -22.36 -17.35
C TYR A 380 12.77 -22.79 -15.89
N GLU A 381 13.83 -22.35 -15.21
CA GLU A 381 14.05 -22.56 -13.78
C GLU A 381 12.97 -21.90 -12.92
N SER A 382 12.64 -20.63 -13.16
CA SER A 382 11.60 -19.93 -12.40
C SER A 382 10.22 -20.56 -12.62
N LYS A 383 9.91 -20.95 -13.87
CA LYS A 383 8.67 -21.66 -14.20
C LYS A 383 8.61 -23.05 -13.62
N LYS A 384 9.73 -23.79 -13.63
CA LYS A 384 9.83 -25.10 -12.97
C LYS A 384 9.53 -24.98 -11.47
N ARG A 385 10.09 -23.98 -10.77
CA ARG A 385 9.78 -23.73 -9.36
C ARG A 385 8.31 -23.38 -9.12
N GLU A 386 7.73 -22.52 -9.96
CA GLU A 386 6.29 -22.16 -9.89
C GLU A 386 5.39 -23.38 -10.16
N MET A 387 5.77 -24.23 -11.12
CA MET A 387 5.06 -25.49 -11.42
C MET A 387 5.19 -26.50 -10.29
N GLU A 388 6.38 -26.69 -9.72
CA GLU A 388 6.59 -27.55 -8.54
C GLU A 388 5.72 -27.11 -7.36
N THR A 389 5.52 -25.79 -7.17
CA THR A 389 4.61 -25.28 -6.12
C THR A 389 3.14 -25.57 -6.45
N LYS A 390 2.76 -25.50 -7.73
CA LYS A 390 1.40 -25.84 -8.19
C LYS A 390 1.15 -27.33 -8.14
N ASP A 391 2.11 -28.18 -8.46
CA ASP A 391 2.02 -29.64 -8.35
C ASP A 391 1.91 -30.06 -6.88
N GLN A 392 2.61 -29.39 -5.97
CA GLN A 392 2.41 -29.55 -4.53
C GLN A 392 0.99 -29.13 -4.10
N ARG A 393 0.49 -27.99 -4.61
CA ARG A 393 -0.88 -27.52 -4.34
C ARG A 393 -1.92 -28.49 -4.90
N ILE A 394 -1.71 -29.00 -6.11
CA ILE A 394 -2.55 -30.01 -6.76
C ILE A 394 -2.52 -31.30 -5.95
N SER A 395 -1.36 -31.76 -5.51
CA SER A 395 -1.24 -32.97 -4.66
C SER A 395 -1.94 -32.83 -3.30
N VAL A 396 -1.90 -31.65 -2.68
CA VAL A 396 -2.65 -31.36 -1.44
C VAL A 396 -4.16 -31.33 -1.72
N LEU A 397 -4.58 -30.64 -2.78
CA LEU A 397 -5.98 -30.56 -3.19
C LEU A 397 -6.53 -31.91 -3.64
N GLU A 398 -5.74 -32.74 -4.33
CA GLU A 398 -6.06 -34.11 -4.72
C GLU A 398 -6.18 -35.00 -3.49
N ASN A 399 -5.28 -34.90 -2.51
CA ASN A 399 -5.42 -35.61 -1.22
C ASN A 399 -6.66 -35.17 -0.44
N GLU A 400 -7.00 -33.87 -0.48
CA GLU A 400 -8.17 -33.34 0.20
C GLU A 400 -9.46 -33.73 -0.52
N LEU A 401 -9.44 -33.74 -1.86
CA LEU A 401 -10.50 -34.25 -2.71
C LEU A 401 -10.63 -35.77 -2.54
N GLU A 402 -9.54 -36.51 -2.38
CA GLU A 402 -9.54 -37.95 -2.10
C GLU A 402 -10.18 -38.22 -0.74
N LYS A 403 -9.81 -37.48 0.31
CA LYS A 403 -10.46 -37.54 1.63
C LYS A 403 -11.96 -37.22 1.55
N LEU A 404 -12.33 -36.15 0.84
CA LEU A 404 -13.73 -35.76 0.60
C LEU A 404 -14.48 -36.81 -0.24
N SER A 405 -13.81 -37.41 -1.21
CA SER A 405 -14.36 -38.48 -2.04
C SER A 405 -14.48 -39.81 -1.27
N MET A 406 -13.61 -40.11 -0.31
CA MET A 406 -13.77 -41.23 0.62
C MET A 406 -15.01 -41.05 1.50
N TYR A 407 -15.34 -39.81 1.88
CA TYR A 407 -16.62 -39.50 2.51
C TYR A 407 -17.82 -39.64 1.55
N ALA A 408 -17.62 -39.41 0.23
CA ALA A 408 -18.66 -39.51 -0.79
C ALA A 408 -18.85 -40.92 -1.41
N TYR A 409 -17.83 -41.78 -1.45
CA TYR A 409 -17.87 -43.13 -2.03
C TYR A 409 -18.82 -44.06 -1.27
N ASN A 410 -19.11 -43.70 -0.02
CA ASN A 410 -20.03 -44.38 0.86
C ASN A 410 -21.46 -43.79 0.81
N GLN A 411 -21.82 -43.03 -0.23
CA GLN A 411 -23.18 -42.51 -0.42
C GLN A 411 -24.17 -43.63 -0.73
N ILE A 412 -24.67 -44.24 0.34
CA ILE A 412 -25.93 -44.97 0.30
C ILE A 412 -27.01 -44.00 -0.20
N PRO A 413 -27.81 -44.33 -1.24
CA PRO A 413 -28.88 -43.48 -1.76
C PRO A 413 -30.04 -43.44 -0.76
N PHE A 414 -29.82 -42.78 0.37
CA PHE A 414 -30.67 -42.83 1.56
C PHE A 414 -32.09 -42.34 1.26
N ALA A 415 -32.24 -41.34 0.38
CA ALA A 415 -33.54 -40.82 -0.03
C ALA A 415 -34.38 -41.86 -0.79
N GLU A 416 -33.77 -42.70 -1.62
CA GLU A 416 -34.46 -43.76 -2.34
C GLU A 416 -34.82 -44.92 -1.41
N ILE A 417 -33.85 -45.37 -0.62
CA ILE A 417 -34.02 -46.48 0.33
C ILE A 417 -35.07 -46.12 1.40
N SER A 418 -35.10 -44.87 1.86
CA SER A 418 -36.12 -44.39 2.80
C SER A 418 -37.53 -44.47 2.22
N LYS A 419 -37.72 -44.12 0.94
CA LYS A 419 -39.00 -44.25 0.24
C LYS A 419 -39.41 -45.73 0.09
N GLU A 420 -38.48 -46.59 -0.33
CA GLU A 420 -38.71 -48.04 -0.43
C GLU A 420 -39.08 -48.66 0.93
N ALA A 421 -38.37 -48.28 2.00
CA ALA A 421 -38.62 -48.76 3.36
C ALA A 421 -40.02 -48.38 3.85
N LYS A 422 -40.47 -47.14 3.61
CA LYS A 422 -41.82 -46.70 3.99
C LYS A 422 -42.93 -47.46 3.27
N ILE A 423 -42.70 -47.87 2.02
CA ILE A 423 -43.66 -48.66 1.23
C ILE A 423 -43.71 -50.10 1.73
N ASN A 424 -42.54 -50.70 1.99
CA ASN A 424 -42.43 -52.12 2.35
C ASN A 424 -42.78 -52.42 3.81
N TYR A 425 -42.67 -51.43 4.71
CA TYR A 425 -42.85 -51.58 6.16
C TYR A 425 -43.86 -50.55 6.70
N GLN A 426 -45.13 -50.96 6.80
CA GLN A 426 -46.25 -50.07 7.18
C GLN A 426 -46.19 -49.57 8.65
N ASN A 427 -45.45 -50.26 9.51
CA ASN A 427 -45.31 -49.94 10.93
C ASN A 427 -44.07 -49.08 11.26
N LEU A 428 -43.34 -48.62 10.25
CA LEU A 428 -42.13 -47.79 10.38
C LEU A 428 -42.51 -46.33 10.65
N GLU A 429 -42.05 -45.78 11.77
CA GLU A 429 -42.28 -44.39 12.17
C GLU A 429 -41.10 -43.49 11.77
N GLU A 430 -39.88 -43.95 12.05
CA GLU A 430 -38.65 -43.22 11.74
C GLU A 430 -37.63 -44.16 11.09
N PHE A 431 -36.89 -43.62 10.13
CA PHE A 431 -35.83 -44.31 9.41
C PHE A 431 -34.64 -43.35 9.29
N ALA A 432 -33.50 -43.74 9.85
CA ALA A 432 -32.28 -42.93 9.86
C ALA A 432 -31.07 -43.78 9.50
N PHE A 433 -30.01 -43.13 9.03
CA PHE A 433 -28.78 -43.78 8.59
C PHE A 433 -27.57 -43.01 9.09
N ALA A 434 -26.57 -43.73 9.59
CA ALA A 434 -25.28 -43.18 9.93
C ALA A 434 -24.16 -44.20 9.73
N PHE A 435 -22.94 -43.70 9.53
CA PHE A 435 -21.74 -44.50 9.65
C PHE A 435 -21.27 -44.49 11.10
N GLN A 436 -21.33 -45.66 11.76
CA GLN A 436 -20.83 -45.82 13.11
C GLN A 436 -19.38 -46.32 13.07
N MET A 437 -18.46 -45.53 13.62
CA MET A 437 -17.07 -45.97 13.81
C MET A 437 -17.00 -46.90 15.02
N LYS A 438 -16.47 -48.11 14.83
CA LYS A 438 -16.27 -49.11 15.87
C LYS A 438 -14.78 -49.46 15.93
N THR A 439 -14.19 -49.39 17.11
CA THR A 439 -12.79 -49.74 17.33
C THR A 439 -12.68 -50.81 18.41
N ASN A 440 -11.73 -51.73 18.23
CA ASN A 440 -11.28 -52.64 19.28
C ASN A 440 -9.90 -52.24 19.82
N TYR A 441 -9.49 -50.98 19.61
CA TYR A 441 -8.19 -50.40 19.97
C TYR A 441 -6.98 -50.97 19.21
N GLN A 442 -7.19 -51.90 18.27
CA GLN A 442 -6.18 -52.41 17.33
C GLN A 442 -6.53 -52.06 15.88
N LYS A 443 -7.82 -52.04 15.54
CA LYS A 443 -8.36 -51.64 14.24
C LYS A 443 -9.64 -50.83 14.44
N THR A 444 -9.74 -49.73 13.71
CA THR A 444 -10.98 -48.95 13.60
C THR A 444 -11.65 -49.29 12.28
N ASP A 445 -12.91 -49.71 12.32
CA ASP A 445 -13.72 -50.01 11.15
C ASP A 445 -14.98 -49.13 11.17
N THR A 446 -15.50 -48.82 9.99
CA THR A 446 -16.68 -47.95 9.82
C THR A 446 -17.83 -48.80 9.33
N ILE A 447 -18.90 -48.89 10.13
CA ILE A 447 -20.04 -49.78 9.87
C ILE A 447 -21.27 -48.93 9.49
N PRO A 448 -21.93 -49.20 8.35
CA PRO A 448 -23.21 -48.57 8.03
C PRO A 448 -24.31 -49.10 8.96
N VAL A 449 -24.95 -48.22 9.71
CA VAL A 449 -26.01 -48.55 10.65
C VAL A 449 -27.29 -47.80 10.28
N PHE A 450 -28.37 -48.56 10.11
CA PHE A 450 -29.71 -48.03 9.94
C PHE A 450 -30.45 -48.08 11.27
N TYR A 451 -31.00 -46.94 11.68
CA TYR A 451 -31.79 -46.80 12.88
C TYR A 451 -33.27 -46.76 12.50
N VAL A 452 -34.07 -47.60 13.13
CA VAL A 452 -35.50 -47.72 12.83
C VAL A 452 -36.33 -47.63 14.09
N LYS A 453 -37.42 -46.87 14.03
CA LYS A 453 -38.42 -46.79 15.08
C LYS A 453 -39.71 -47.38 14.55
N MET A 454 -40.27 -48.36 15.25
CA MET A 454 -41.48 -49.07 14.82
C MET A 454 -42.57 -49.01 15.88
N LYS A 455 -43.84 -49.02 15.44
CA LYS A 455 -45.01 -49.12 16.33
C LYS A 455 -44.96 -50.43 17.13
N LYS A 456 -45.10 -50.35 18.47
CA LYS A 456 -45.04 -51.51 19.37
C LYS A 456 -46.07 -52.59 18.97
N THR A 457 -45.58 -53.66 18.35
CA THR A 457 -46.35 -54.84 17.92
C THR A 457 -45.55 -56.11 18.18
N ALA A 458 -46.23 -57.24 18.37
CA ALA A 458 -45.62 -58.53 18.72
C ALA A 458 -44.71 -59.14 17.62
N THR A 459 -44.68 -58.53 16.42
CA THR A 459 -43.98 -59.03 15.21
C THR A 459 -42.68 -58.28 14.89
N ALA A 460 -42.32 -57.26 15.69
CA ALA A 460 -41.22 -56.34 15.40
C ALA A 460 -39.85 -57.02 15.15
N SER A 461 -39.55 -58.11 15.86
CA SER A 461 -38.26 -58.82 15.74
C SER A 461 -38.08 -59.54 14.40
N LYS A 462 -39.15 -60.12 13.83
CA LYS A 462 -39.11 -60.79 12.52
C LYS A 462 -39.01 -59.78 11.36
N GLU A 463 -39.63 -58.62 11.49
CA GLU A 463 -39.58 -57.56 10.48
C GLU A 463 -38.19 -56.90 10.40
N LEU A 464 -37.50 -56.76 11.54
CA LEU A 464 -36.13 -56.24 11.62
C LEU A 464 -35.11 -57.12 10.88
N GLU A 465 -35.15 -58.44 11.07
CA GLU A 465 -34.23 -59.35 10.37
C GLU A 465 -34.46 -59.34 8.86
N LYS A 466 -35.73 -59.33 8.42
CA LYS A 466 -36.07 -59.20 7.00
C LYS A 466 -35.57 -57.88 6.40
N MET A 467 -35.67 -56.78 7.16
CA MET A 467 -35.17 -55.46 6.74
C MET A 467 -33.65 -55.42 6.63
N LYS A 468 -32.95 -56.08 7.56
CA LYS A 468 -31.49 -56.22 7.52
C LYS A 468 -31.02 -57.01 6.30
N GLU A 469 -31.71 -58.10 5.95
CA GLU A 469 -31.39 -58.86 4.72
C GLU A 469 -31.62 -58.03 3.46
N TRP A 470 -32.76 -57.33 3.37
CA TRP A 470 -33.04 -56.43 2.25
C TRP A 470 -32.00 -55.32 2.11
N LEU A 471 -31.61 -54.66 3.21
CA LEU A 471 -30.62 -53.58 3.19
C LEU A 471 -29.22 -54.09 2.80
N LYS A 472 -28.83 -55.31 3.18
CA LYS A 472 -27.57 -55.93 2.72
C LYS A 472 -27.53 -56.08 1.21
N VAL A 473 -28.64 -56.52 0.61
CA VAL A 473 -28.77 -56.66 -0.85
C VAL A 473 -28.78 -55.30 -1.53
N ARG A 474 -29.60 -54.36 -1.04
CA ARG A 474 -29.80 -53.05 -1.68
C ARG A 474 -28.56 -52.15 -1.64
N THR A 475 -27.76 -52.26 -0.58
CA THR A 475 -26.53 -51.48 -0.40
C THR A 475 -25.27 -52.23 -0.86
N ASN A 476 -25.42 -53.47 -1.33
CA ASN A 476 -24.33 -54.38 -1.68
C ASN A 476 -23.24 -54.48 -0.59
N ASN A 477 -23.65 -54.41 0.68
CA ASN A 477 -22.75 -54.36 1.83
C ASN A 477 -23.19 -55.36 2.91
N THR A 478 -22.36 -56.37 3.15
CA THR A 478 -22.64 -57.46 4.10
C THR A 478 -22.48 -57.05 5.57
N LYS A 479 -21.83 -55.91 5.84
CA LYS A 479 -21.57 -55.37 7.18
C LYS A 479 -22.69 -54.48 7.72
N VAL A 480 -23.79 -54.29 6.98
CA VAL A 480 -24.91 -53.44 7.41
C VAL A 480 -25.56 -53.97 8.69
N GLU A 481 -25.74 -53.07 9.66
CA GLU A 481 -26.50 -53.31 10.87
C GLU A 481 -27.81 -52.52 10.87
N VAL A 482 -28.87 -53.11 11.43
CA VAL A 482 -30.16 -52.44 11.68
C VAL A 482 -30.39 -52.45 13.18
N LYS A 483 -30.65 -51.29 13.77
CA LYS A 483 -30.91 -51.13 15.20
C LYS A 483 -32.27 -50.50 15.42
N GLN A 484 -33.05 -51.10 16.31
CA GLN A 484 -34.30 -50.51 16.76
C GLN A 484 -34.01 -49.41 17.79
N VAL A 485 -34.57 -48.23 17.57
CA VAL A 485 -34.58 -47.13 18.53
C VAL A 485 -35.95 -47.12 19.20
N ASN A 486 -35.97 -46.98 20.52
CA ASN A 486 -37.20 -47.00 21.32
C ASN A 486 -37.99 -45.70 21.24
#